data_AF-A0A8S9MFS2-F1
#
_entry.id   AF-A0A8S9MFS2-F1
#
_cell.length_a   1.000
_cell.length_b   1.000
_cell.length_c   1.000
_cell.angle_alpha   90.00
_cell.angle_beta   90.00
_cell.angle_gamma   90.00
#
_symmetry.space_group_name_H-M   'P 1'
#
loop_
_entity.id
_entity.type
_entity.pdbx_description
1 polymer ?
#
loop_
_entity_poly.entity_id
_entity_poly.type
_entity_poly.pdbx_seq_one_letter_code
_entity_poly.pdbx_strand_id
1 'polypeptide(L)'
;MPLHYKGTIIHGIIPDHIWFGGDITHGNGLGGESIYGQQFPKEDCIRKHDGPGILSTGTNGSQFMLHMKESPDYDDGQHIAFGRT
;
A
#
# COMPACT_ATOMS: atom_id res chain seq x y z
N MET A 1 17.33 10.71 2.33
CA MET A 1 17.58 9.45 1.58
C MET A 1 16.91 9.56 0.22
N PRO A 2 17.42 8.91 -0.83
CA PRO A 2 16.71 8.90 -2.11
C PRO A 2 15.39 8.13 -1.97
N LEU A 3 14.30 8.69 -2.49
CA LEU A 3 12.97 8.09 -2.46
C LEU A 3 12.88 6.99 -3.52
N HIS A 4 13.06 5.72 -3.12
CA HIS A 4 12.94 4.58 -4.03
C HIS A 4 12.54 3.29 -3.33
N TYR A 5 11.90 2.38 -4.06
CA TYR A 5 11.58 1.03 -3.57
C TYR A 5 12.73 0.02 -3.73
N LYS A 6 13.80 0.35 -4.47
CA LYS A 6 14.92 -0.59 -4.67
C LYS A 6 15.53 -1.01 -3.33
N GLY A 7 15.59 -2.31 -3.08
CA GLY A 7 16.13 -2.89 -1.83
C GLY A 7 15.16 -2.89 -0.65
N THR A 8 13.92 -2.43 -0.85
CA THR A 8 12.87 -2.55 0.17
C THR A 8 12.27 -3.95 0.18
N ILE A 9 11.65 -4.32 1.30
CA ILE A 9 11.08 -5.64 1.53
C ILE A 9 9.55 -5.57 1.64
N ILE A 10 8.92 -6.73 1.47
CA ILE A 10 7.58 -6.98 2.00
C ILE A 10 7.77 -7.29 3.49
N HIS A 11 7.36 -6.35 4.34
CA HIS A 11 7.61 -6.42 5.79
C HIS A 11 6.46 -7.09 6.55
N GLY A 12 5.29 -7.24 5.94
CA GLY A 12 4.15 -7.94 6.51
C GLY A 12 3.46 -8.82 5.48
N ILE A 13 3.09 -10.04 5.87
CA ILE A 13 2.34 -10.97 5.02
C ILE A 13 1.21 -11.55 5.86
N ILE A 14 -0.03 -11.34 5.41
CA ILE A 14 -1.19 -12.11 5.84
C ILE A 14 -1.44 -13.14 4.74
N PRO A 15 -1.20 -14.45 5.00
CA PRO A 15 -1.35 -15.49 3.99
C PRO A 15 -2.73 -15.45 3.32
N ASP A 16 -2.73 -15.62 1.99
CA ASP A 16 -3.92 -15.63 1.13
C ASP A 16 -4.82 -14.38 1.22
N HIS A 17 -4.31 -13.31 1.84
CA HIS A 17 -5.06 -12.09 2.04
C HIS A 17 -4.32 -10.88 1.48
N ILE A 18 -3.33 -10.36 2.21
CA ILE A 18 -2.74 -9.05 1.93
C ILE A 18 -1.27 -9.04 2.32
N TRP A 19 -0.45 -8.47 1.45
CA TRP A 19 0.98 -8.27 1.67
C TRP A 19 1.28 -6.78 1.80
N PHE A 20 2.13 -6.43 2.76
CA PHE A 20 2.47 -5.06 3.15
C PHE A 20 3.91 -4.76 2.74
N GLY A 21 4.09 -3.72 1.93
CA GLY A 21 5.37 -3.31 1.39
C GLY A 21 5.54 -1.79 1.38
N GLY A 22 6.66 -1.32 0.86
CA GLY A 22 6.88 0.10 0.59
C GLY A 22 7.32 0.94 1.79
N ASP A 23 7.69 0.34 2.91
CA ASP A 23 8.44 1.06 3.95
C ASP A 23 9.90 1.25 3.47
N ILE A 24 10.16 2.44 2.91
CA ILE A 24 11.46 2.79 2.31
C ILE A 24 12.48 3.31 3.34
N THR A 25 12.08 3.53 4.59
CA THR A 25 12.96 4.15 5.60
C THR A 25 13.38 3.16 6.70
N HIS A 26 12.45 2.36 7.23
CA HIS A 26 12.71 1.44 8.34
C HIS A 26 12.55 -0.03 7.97
N GLY A 27 11.80 -0.34 6.91
CA GLY A 27 11.51 -1.71 6.49
C GLY A 27 10.72 -2.54 7.50
N ASN A 28 10.03 -1.90 8.46
CA ASN A 28 9.33 -2.58 9.56
C ASN A 28 7.86 -2.16 9.68
N GLY A 29 7.36 -1.32 8.78
CA GLY A 29 5.98 -0.84 8.74
C GLY A 29 5.75 0.48 9.49
N LEU A 30 6.76 1.02 10.19
CA LEU A 30 6.66 2.30 10.89
C LEU A 30 7.17 3.48 10.07
N GLY A 31 7.83 3.21 8.94
CA GLY A 31 8.44 4.21 8.07
C GLY A 31 7.69 4.48 6.79
N GLY A 32 8.37 5.18 5.88
CA GLY A 32 7.86 5.55 4.57
C GLY A 32 7.64 7.05 4.40
N GLU A 33 7.81 7.51 3.17
CA GLU A 33 7.67 8.91 2.82
C GLU A 33 7.25 9.02 1.35
N SER A 34 6.28 9.89 1.07
CA SER A 34 5.85 10.17 -0.31
C SER A 34 6.71 11.25 -0.94
N ILE A 35 6.63 11.40 -2.25
CA ILE A 35 7.26 12.53 -2.97
C ILE A 35 6.67 13.90 -2.58
N TYR A 36 5.52 13.91 -1.89
CA TYR A 36 4.83 15.10 -1.40
C TYR A 36 5.14 15.39 0.08
N GLY A 37 6.00 14.59 0.72
CA GLY A 37 6.28 14.63 2.16
C GLY A 37 5.70 13.43 2.92
N GLN A 38 5.54 13.54 4.23
CA GLN A 38 5.17 12.40 5.10
C GLN A 38 3.77 11.85 4.84
N GLN A 39 2.80 12.73 4.56
CA GLN A 39 1.41 12.38 4.29
C GLN A 39 0.89 13.22 3.12
N PHE A 40 -0.09 12.68 2.39
CA PHE A 40 -0.77 13.37 1.32
C PHE A 40 -2.29 13.14 1.41
N PRO A 41 -3.10 14.07 0.89
CA PRO A 41 -4.56 13.94 0.92
C PRO A 41 -5.03 12.70 0.17
N LYS A 42 -6.14 12.13 0.64
CA LYS A 42 -6.83 11.05 -0.05
C LYS A 42 -7.37 11.54 -1.40
N GLU A 43 -7.01 10.85 -2.48
CA GLU A 43 -7.59 11.06 -3.80
C GLU A 43 -8.95 10.35 -3.94
N ASP A 44 -9.86 10.94 -4.72
CA ASP A 44 -11.14 10.33 -5.05
C ASP A 44 -10.92 9.15 -6.01
N CYS A 45 -11.15 7.93 -5.53
CA CYS A 45 -10.91 6.74 -6.33
C CYS A 45 -12.19 6.06 -6.82
N ILE A 46 -12.16 5.61 -8.08
CA ILE A 46 -13.24 4.89 -8.77
C ILE A 46 -13.05 3.37 -8.66
N ARG A 47 -11.86 2.88 -8.31
CA ARG A 47 -11.51 1.46 -8.35
C ARG A 47 -11.81 0.75 -7.04
N LYS A 48 -12.42 -0.43 -7.14
CA LYS A 48 -12.74 -1.31 -6.02
C LYS A 48 -11.63 -2.35 -5.82
N HIS A 49 -11.55 -2.90 -4.61
CA HIS A 49 -10.71 -4.04 -4.26
C HIS A 49 -11.36 -5.35 -4.72
N ASP A 50 -11.61 -5.45 -6.03
CA ASP A 50 -12.48 -6.47 -6.66
C ASP A 50 -11.74 -7.75 -7.07
N GLY A 51 -10.52 -7.97 -6.58
CA GLY A 51 -9.82 -9.23 -6.82
C GLY A 51 -8.35 -9.24 -6.42
N PRO A 52 -7.68 -10.39 -6.66
CA PRO A 52 -6.25 -10.53 -6.46
C PRO A 52 -5.45 -9.66 -7.44
N GLY A 53 -4.28 -9.22 -6.99
CA GLY A 53 -3.34 -8.38 -7.72
C GLY A 53 -3.61 -6.87 -7.58
N ILE A 54 -4.65 -6.45 -6.88
CA ILE A 54 -4.93 -5.03 -6.64
C ILE A 54 -3.87 -4.44 -5.70
N LEU A 55 -3.38 -3.24 -6.04
CA LEU A 55 -2.49 -2.44 -5.22
C LEU A 55 -3.26 -1.26 -4.61
N SER A 56 -3.18 -1.11 -3.29
CA SER A 56 -3.78 0.01 -2.56
C SER A 56 -2.77 0.75 -1.67
N THR A 57 -3.09 1.99 -1.31
CA THR A 57 -2.26 2.79 -0.41
C THR A 57 -2.10 2.10 0.94
N GLY A 58 -0.91 2.20 1.54
CA GLY A 58 -0.67 1.76 2.91
C GLY A 58 -0.94 2.87 3.93
N THR A 59 -0.52 2.65 5.17
CA THR A 59 -0.74 3.59 6.28
C THR A 59 0.12 4.86 6.17
N ASN A 60 1.33 4.73 5.63
CA ASN A 60 2.31 5.83 5.52
C ASN A 60 2.67 6.09 4.06
N GLY A 61 3.19 7.28 3.76
CA GLY A 61 3.25 7.84 2.41
C GLY A 61 3.74 6.93 1.27
N SER A 62 4.74 6.08 1.48
CA SER A 62 5.24 5.15 0.45
C SER A 62 4.77 3.70 0.61
N GLN A 63 4.09 3.38 1.71
CA GLN A 63 3.64 2.02 1.93
C GLN A 63 2.50 1.66 0.98
N PHE A 64 2.40 0.37 0.67
CA PHE A 64 1.34 -0.17 -0.15
C PHE A 64 0.90 -1.56 0.35
N MET A 65 -0.31 -1.93 -0.03
CA MET A 65 -0.89 -3.25 0.18
C MET A 65 -1.11 -3.93 -1.17
N LEU A 66 -0.68 -5.18 -1.29
CA LEU A 66 -0.99 -6.05 -2.42
C LEU A 66 -2.05 -7.07 -1.98
N HIS A 67 -3.20 -7.03 -2.63
CA HIS A 67 -4.34 -7.91 -2.33
C HIS A 67 -4.18 -9.25 -3.05
N MET A 68 -4.33 -10.35 -2.33
CA MET A 68 -4.22 -11.73 -2.82
C MET A 68 -5.59 -12.41 -2.99
N LYS A 69 -6.66 -11.73 -2.59
CA LYS A 69 -8.07 -12.14 -2.78
C LYS A 69 -8.95 -10.89 -2.91
N GLU A 70 -10.19 -11.08 -3.35
CA GLU A 70 -11.20 -10.02 -3.35
C GLU A 70 -11.50 -9.56 -1.92
N SER A 71 -11.50 -8.24 -1.70
CA SER A 71 -11.72 -7.63 -0.38
C SER A 71 -12.50 -6.30 -0.55
N PRO A 72 -13.75 -6.35 -1.04
CA PRO A 72 -14.46 -5.15 -1.50
C PRO A 72 -14.81 -4.19 -0.35
N ASP A 73 -14.92 -4.73 0.87
CA ASP A 73 -15.25 -4.00 2.10
C ASP A 73 -14.04 -3.83 3.04
N TYR A 74 -12.81 -3.91 2.52
CA TYR A 74 -11.61 -4.08 3.35
C TYR A 74 -11.37 -2.95 4.38
N ASP A 75 -11.93 -1.75 4.19
CA ASP A 75 -11.74 -0.63 5.11
C ASP A 75 -12.66 0.59 4.88
N ASP A 76 -13.85 0.43 4.30
CA ASP A 76 -14.74 1.55 3.95
C ASP A 76 -14.06 2.63 3.05
N GLY A 77 -13.08 2.20 2.26
CA GLY A 77 -12.35 3.03 1.32
C GLY A 77 -11.20 3.82 1.93
N GLN A 78 -10.74 3.56 3.17
CA GLN A 78 -9.59 4.26 3.77
C GLN A 78 -8.32 4.16 2.89
N HIS A 79 -8.08 2.99 2.30
CA HIS A 79 -6.99 2.70 1.39
C HIS A 79 -7.48 2.80 -0.06
N ILE A 80 -6.76 3.58 -0.85
CA ILE A 80 -7.11 3.85 -2.25
C ILE A 80 -6.49 2.80 -3.14
N ALA A 81 -7.30 2.05 -3.89
CA ALA A 81 -6.82 1.20 -4.96
C ALA A 81 -6.27 2.06 -6.13
N PHE A 82 -4.98 1.95 -6.44
CA PHE A 82 -4.34 2.77 -7.47
C PHE A 82 -3.75 1.95 -8.64
N GLY A 83 -3.60 0.63 -8.47
CA GLY A 83 -2.93 -0.21 -9.48
C GLY A 83 -3.37 -1.66 -9.45
N ARG A 84 -2.87 -2.43 -10.42
CA ARG A 84 -3.04 -3.88 -10.51
C ARG A 84 -1.81 -4.53 -11.14
N THR A 85 -1.42 -5.70 -10.65
CA THR A 85 -0.38 -6.57 -11.22
C THR A 85 -0.94 -7.52 -12.28
#